data_AF-A0A350LUY0-F1
#
_entry.id   AF-A0A350LUY0-F1
#
_cell.length_a   1.000
_cell.length_b   1.000
_cell.length_c   1.000
_cell.angle_alpha   90.00
_cell.angle_beta   90.00
_cell.angle_gamma   90.00
#
_symmetry.space_group_name_H-M   'P 1'
#
loop_
_entity.id
_entity.type
_entity.pdbx_description
1 polymer ?
#
loop_
_entity_poly.entity_id
_entity_poly.type
_entity_poly.pdbx_seq_one_letter_code
_entity_poly.pdbx_strand_id
1 'polypeptide(L)'
;RRFPDFHFSPGTMGWHEPRRAGFISPRRMVAAQTRAAKRADAQVIAARVLALDEGSDGITIRHEAGQTDAARVLVAAGAYTGALT
;
A
#
# COMPACT_ATOMS: atom_id res chain seq x y z
N ARG A 1 9.00 38.19 2.91
CA ARG A 1 7.96 37.15 2.72
C ARG A 1 8.61 35.94 2.06
N ARG A 2 8.49 34.71 2.60
CA ARG A 2 9.23 33.51 2.14
C ARG A 2 8.62 32.81 0.91
N PHE A 3 7.29 32.89 0.78
CA PHE A 3 6.52 32.35 -0.36
C PHE A 3 5.65 33.50 -0.91
N PRO A 4 6.09 34.18 -1.99
CA PRO A 4 5.44 35.40 -2.46
C PRO A 4 4.03 35.17 -3.01
N ASP A 5 3.73 33.96 -3.48
CA ASP A 5 2.42 33.62 -4.06
C ASP A 5 1.36 33.29 -2.98
N PHE A 6 1.77 33.03 -1.74
CA PHE A 6 0.87 32.54 -0.68
C PHE A 6 0.23 33.66 0.13
N HIS A 7 -1.06 33.90 -0.06
CA HIS A 7 -1.84 34.93 0.62
C HIS A 7 -2.76 34.30 1.67
N PHE A 8 -2.69 34.79 2.91
CA PHE A 8 -3.45 34.23 4.04
C PHE A 8 -4.27 35.31 4.74
N SER A 9 -5.46 34.95 5.23
CA SER A 9 -6.29 35.85 6.05
C SER A 9 -5.58 36.22 7.37
N PRO A 10 -5.85 37.40 7.94
CA PRO A 10 -5.31 37.78 9.24
C PRO A 10 -5.61 36.72 10.32
N GLY A 11 -4.64 36.48 11.20
CA GLY A 11 -4.74 35.45 12.24
C GLY A 11 -4.39 34.02 11.78
N THR A 12 -4.16 33.79 10.48
CA THR A 12 -3.67 32.49 9.99
C THR A 12 -2.25 32.22 10.50
N MET A 13 -2.05 31.05 11.10
CA MET A 13 -0.73 30.54 11.48
C MET A 13 -0.38 29.32 10.62
N GLY A 14 0.87 29.25 10.15
CA GLY A 14 1.37 28.14 9.33
C GLY A 14 2.76 27.70 9.76
N TRP A 15 3.02 26.40 9.68
CA TRP A 15 4.32 25.79 9.97
C TRP A 15 4.93 25.25 8.68
N HIS A 16 6.19 25.60 8.43
CA HIS A 16 6.94 25.08 7.30
C HIS A 16 8.01 24.12 7.81
N GLU A 17 7.93 22.86 7.38
CA GLU A 17 8.91 21.82 7.69
C GLU A 17 9.87 21.63 6.51
N PRO A 18 11.06 22.25 6.51
CA PRO A 18 11.97 22.23 5.35
C PRO A 18 12.80 20.94 5.24
N ARG A 19 12.73 20.05 6.24
CA ARG A 19 13.54 18.83 6.33
C ARG A 19 12.64 17.68 6.73
N ARG A 20 12.86 16.49 6.16
CA ARG A 20 12.11 15.24 6.43
C ARG A 20 10.67 15.22 5.91
N ALA A 21 10.05 16.36 5.63
CA ALA A 21 8.88 16.46 4.76
C ALA A 21 9.30 16.50 3.28
N GLY A 22 8.32 16.34 2.37
CA GLY A 22 8.54 16.49 0.95
C GLY A 22 7.52 15.73 0.11
N PHE A 23 7.90 15.46 -1.14
CA PHE A 23 7.09 14.71 -2.07
C PHE A 23 7.73 13.35 -2.34
N ILE A 24 6.95 12.28 -2.16
CA ILE A 24 7.25 10.99 -2.74
C ILE A 24 6.40 10.81 -3.99
N SER A 25 6.91 10.12 -5.00
CA SER A 25 6.08 9.64 -6.10
C SER A 25 5.56 8.25 -5.74
N PRO A 26 4.30 8.09 -5.28
CA PRO A 26 3.85 6.83 -4.69
C PRO A 26 3.85 5.70 -5.72
N ARG A 27 3.43 5.99 -6.97
CA ARG A 27 3.45 5.03 -8.08
C ARG A 27 4.87 4.54 -8.39
N ARG A 28 5.86 5.44 -8.37
CA ARG A 28 7.26 5.05 -8.59
C ARG A 28 7.83 4.24 -7.42
N MET A 29 7.45 4.59 -6.19
CA MET A 29 7.84 3.87 -4.98
C MET A 29 7.34 2.41 -5.02
N VAL A 30 6.03 2.21 -5.25
CA VAL A 30 5.44 0.87 -5.37
C VAL A 30 6.11 0.08 -6.49
N ALA A 31 6.29 0.68 -7.68
CA ALA A 31 6.96 0.00 -8.79
C ALA A 31 8.41 -0.41 -8.46
N ALA A 32 9.15 0.42 -7.71
CA ALA A 32 10.50 0.09 -7.26
C ALA A 32 10.50 -1.07 -6.25
N GLN A 33 9.61 -1.04 -5.27
CA GLN A 33 9.47 -2.12 -4.27
C GLN A 33 9.05 -3.44 -4.93
N THR A 34 8.07 -3.43 -5.83
CA THR A 34 7.65 -4.62 -6.59
C THR A 34 8.81 -5.22 -7.39
N ARG A 35 9.64 -4.39 -8.04
CA ARG A 35 10.83 -4.88 -8.76
C ARG A 35 11.86 -5.48 -7.83
N ALA A 36 12.10 -4.86 -6.67
CA ALA A 36 13.04 -5.39 -5.68
C ALA A 36 12.57 -6.74 -5.13
N ALA A 37 11.28 -6.86 -4.79
CA ALA A 37 10.68 -8.11 -4.32
C ALA A 37 10.81 -9.24 -5.37
N LYS A 38 10.48 -8.96 -6.64
CA LYS A 38 10.65 -9.93 -7.73
C LYS A 38 12.09 -10.40 -7.92
N ARG A 39 13.08 -9.51 -7.70
CA ARG A 39 14.51 -9.87 -7.75
C ARG A 39 14.96 -10.71 -6.55
N ALA A 40 14.21 -10.65 -5.45
CA ALA A 40 14.37 -11.53 -4.30
C ALA A 40 13.40 -12.73 -4.38
N ASP A 41 13.05 -13.15 -5.60
CA ASP A 41 12.23 -14.33 -5.92
C ASP A 41 10.77 -14.28 -5.42
N ALA A 42 10.27 -13.12 -4.99
CA ALA A 42 8.86 -12.98 -4.66
C ALA A 42 7.98 -13.10 -5.91
N GLN A 43 6.94 -13.92 -5.83
CA GLN A 43 5.91 -14.02 -6.86
C GLN A 43 4.88 -12.91 -6.71
N VAL A 44 4.49 -12.30 -7.83
CA VAL A 44 3.44 -11.28 -7.89
C VAL A 44 2.31 -11.80 -8.76
N ILE A 45 1.21 -12.18 -8.13
CA ILE A 45 0.00 -12.63 -8.81
C ILE A 45 -0.90 -11.40 -8.99
N ALA A 46 -1.05 -10.94 -10.22
CA ALA A 46 -1.92 -9.81 -10.56
C ALA A 46 -3.38 -10.27 -10.68
N ALA A 47 -3.98 -10.67 -9.55
CA ALA A 47 -5.36 -11.14 -9.46
C ALA A 47 -6.05 -10.55 -8.22
N ARG A 48 -7.35 -10.29 -8.32
CA ARG A 48 -8.15 -9.92 -7.14
C ARG A 48 -8.34 -11.13 -6.23
N VAL A 49 -8.07 -10.96 -4.94
CA VAL A 49 -8.46 -11.93 -3.90
C VAL A 49 -9.96 -11.85 -3.67
N LEU A 50 -10.60 -13.01 -3.62
CA LEU A 50 -12.05 -13.19 -3.49
C LEU A 50 -12.44 -13.65 -2.08
N ALA A 51 -11.61 -14.45 -1.42
CA ALA A 51 -11.84 -14.92 -0.06
C ALA A 51 -10.55 -15.46 0.57
N LEU A 52 -10.58 -15.54 1.91
CA LEU A 52 -9.59 -16.20 2.74
C LEU A 52 -10.31 -17.26 3.56
N ASP A 53 -9.86 -18.51 3.46
CA ASP A 53 -10.45 -19.63 4.18
C ASP A 53 -9.38 -20.17 5.15
N GLU A 54 -9.57 -19.94 6.46
CA GLU A 54 -8.65 -20.41 7.51
C GLU A 54 -8.89 -21.89 7.82
N GLY A 55 -7.83 -22.68 7.83
CA GLY A 55 -7.84 -24.12 8.16
C GLY A 55 -6.85 -24.47 9.27
N SER A 56 -6.75 -25.75 9.61
CA SER A 56 -5.82 -26.24 10.65
C SER A 56 -4.35 -26.06 10.30
N ASP A 57 -4.00 -26.09 9.01
CA ASP A 57 -2.62 -26.09 8.52
C ASP A 57 -2.20 -24.77 7.85
N GLY A 58 -3.06 -23.75 7.84
CA GLY A 58 -2.79 -22.47 7.23
C GLY A 58 -4.03 -21.77 6.68
N ILE A 59 -3.83 -20.93 5.68
CA ILE A 59 -4.86 -20.11 5.04
C ILE A 59 -4.86 -20.40 3.55
N THR A 60 -6.04 -20.75 3.04
CA THR A 60 -6.30 -20.87 1.61
C THR A 60 -6.76 -19.52 1.06
N ILE A 61 -6.09 -19.04 0.02
CA ILE A 61 -6.35 -17.73 -0.61
C ILE A 61 -6.99 -18.00 -1.98
N ARG A 62 -8.28 -17.70 -2.11
CA ARG A 62 -8.98 -17.79 -3.40
C ARG A 62 -8.89 -16.46 -4.13
N HIS A 63 -8.49 -16.49 -5.38
CA HIS A 63 -8.34 -15.30 -6.24
C HIS A 63 -8.76 -15.59 -7.68
N GLU A 64 -8.93 -14.57 -8.51
CA GLU A 64 -9.42 -14.72 -9.90
C GLU A 64 -8.55 -15.65 -10.76
N ALA A 65 -7.26 -15.75 -10.46
CA ALA A 65 -6.32 -16.64 -11.15
C ALA A 65 -6.27 -18.08 -10.58
N GLY A 66 -7.11 -18.44 -9.61
CA GLY A 66 -7.09 -19.76 -8.96
C GLY A 66 -6.98 -19.70 -7.43
N GLN A 67 -6.15 -20.56 -6.86
CA GLN A 67 -5.97 -20.70 -5.41
C GLN A 67 -4.47 -20.77 -5.06
N THR A 68 -4.11 -20.18 -3.92
CA THR A 68 -2.78 -20.28 -3.31
C THR A 68 -2.92 -20.56 -1.81
N ASP A 69 -2.09 -21.44 -1.26
CA ASP A 69 -2.09 -21.75 0.17
C ASP A 69 -0.87 -21.11 0.86
N ALA A 70 -1.05 -20.62 2.09
CA ALA A 70 0.02 -20.01 2.87
C ALA A 70 -0.15 -20.27 4.37
N ALA A 71 0.96 -20.43 5.10
CA ALA A 71 0.90 -20.58 6.57
C ALA A 71 0.42 -19.31 7.30
N ARG A 72 0.62 -18.14 6.69
CA ARG A 72 0.29 -16.80 7.25
C ARG A 72 -0.08 -15.85 6.12
N VAL A 73 -1.02 -14.93 6.40
CA VAL A 73 -1.45 -13.88 5.46
C VAL A 73 -1.40 -12.51 6.15
N LEU A 74 -0.92 -11.49 5.42
CA LEU A 74 -1.05 -10.08 5.79
C LEU A 74 -2.07 -9.42 4.84
N VAL A 75 -3.21 -8.98 5.38
CA VAL A 75 -4.23 -8.28 4.60
C VAL A 75 -3.93 -6.79 4.59
N ALA A 76 -3.60 -6.26 3.41
CA ALA A 76 -3.29 -4.84 3.19
C ALA A 76 -4.05 -4.28 1.97
N ALA A 77 -5.34 -4.63 1.85
CA ALA A 77 -6.19 -4.29 0.69
C ALA A 77 -6.76 -2.85 0.74
N GLY A 78 -6.31 -2.01 1.68
CA GLY A 78 -6.79 -0.64 1.85
C GLY A 78 -8.28 -0.58 2.14
N ALA A 79 -9.02 0.25 1.42
CA ALA A 79 -10.48 0.42 1.59
C ALA A 79 -11.28 -0.88 1.35
N TYR A 80 -10.70 -1.88 0.70
CA TYR A 80 -11.35 -3.16 0.41
C TYR A 80 -11.08 -4.25 1.46
N THR A 81 -10.35 -3.92 2.55
CA THR A 81 -10.01 -4.88 3.61
C THR A 81 -11.27 -5.51 4.21
N GLY A 82 -12.31 -4.71 4.48
CA GLY A 82 -13.58 -5.21 5.05
C GLY A 82 -14.38 -6.13 4.14
N ALA A 83 -13.99 -6.32 2.88
CA ALA A 83 -14.60 -7.33 2.01
C ALA A 83 -13.93 -8.71 2.13
N LEU A 84 -12.83 -8.80 2.91
CA LEU A 84 -12.01 -10.01 3.06
C LEU A 84 -11.93 -10.53 4.51
N THR A 85 -12.48 -9.78 5.48
CA THR A 85 -12.49 -10.06 6.92
C THR A 85 -13.92 -10.03 7.43
#